data_AF-A0A5J5ANE9-F1
#
_entry.id   AF-A0A5J5ANE9-F1
#
_cell.length_a   1.000
_cell.length_b   1.000
_cell.length_c   1.000
_cell.angle_alpha   90.00
_cell.angle_beta   90.00
_cell.angle_gamma   90.00
#
_symmetry.space_group_name_H-M   'P 1'
#
loop_
_entity.id
_entity.type
_entity.pdbx_description
1 polymer ?
#
loop_
_entity_poly.entity_id
_entity_poly.type
_entity_poly.pdbx_seq_one_letter_code
_entity_poly.pdbx_strand_id
1 'polypeptide(L)'
;MVESVPPNPNSLVPPATAGDPPPPPPTRSGGFLPTPRRPGIRVTTEFDSDSCIFFHRISCKLFDSLAKLKLSFHNNNKGEISEPQLALTSKHLSLHYDLEEQNAFVKASFDVAPCLQLRAAHDVKAQQGEVAMVADLAGPAYKLELSSAVPSVGLPRATFRFPLGEVILEEKEEEEVKRMLSVNGILKGHVLKGVCTAQYKDENLNLRYSYKDEQMALIPSISLPSNALSFAFKRQFGPSDKLSYWYNFDSNYWSAVYKHKVGKDFKFKAGYDSEVRLGWASLWAGDEAGKAKTAPMKMKVQFMLQVPQDDIKSSAMMFRVKKRWDI
;
A
#
# COMPACT_ATOMS: atom_id res chain seq x y z
N MET A 1 49.77 14.90 36.46
CA MET A 1 50.23 13.50 36.51
C MET A 1 49.63 12.84 37.73
N VAL A 2 48.63 11.99 37.53
CA VAL A 2 48.21 10.94 38.48
C VAL A 2 47.76 9.77 37.59
N GLU A 3 48.47 8.64 37.71
CA GLU A 3 48.25 7.40 36.96
C GLU A 3 46.96 6.69 37.42
N SER A 4 46.22 6.12 36.47
CA SER A 4 45.10 5.22 36.71
C SER A 4 45.53 3.76 36.50
N VAL A 5 45.43 2.96 37.56
CA VAL A 5 45.63 1.50 37.56
C VAL A 5 44.29 0.79 37.23
N PRO A 6 44.27 -0.29 36.41
CA PRO A 6 43.03 -0.96 36.01
C PRO A 6 42.49 -1.94 37.08
N PRO A 7 41.17 -2.19 37.14
CA PRO A 7 40.60 -3.16 38.08
C PRO A 7 40.66 -4.61 37.57
N ASN A 8 40.90 -5.51 38.52
CA ASN A 8 41.10 -6.96 38.38
C ASN A 8 39.77 -7.73 38.20
N PRO A 9 39.66 -8.66 37.23
CA PRO A 9 38.46 -9.43 36.98
C PRO A 9 38.47 -10.75 37.77
N ASN A 10 38.04 -10.76 39.04
CA ASN A 10 37.56 -11.97 39.73
C ASN A 10 37.06 -11.65 41.15
N SER A 11 35.81 -11.20 41.28
CA SER A 11 35.08 -11.35 42.55
C SER A 11 33.66 -11.83 42.28
N LEU A 12 33.48 -13.13 42.48
CA LEU A 12 32.18 -13.80 42.60
C LEU A 12 31.68 -13.55 44.04
N VAL A 13 30.46 -13.03 44.19
CA VAL A 13 29.76 -12.89 45.48
C VAL A 13 28.53 -13.83 45.49
N PRO A 14 28.21 -14.49 46.63
CA PRO A 14 27.30 -15.66 46.71
C PRO A 14 25.80 -15.30 46.76
N PRO A 15 24.89 -16.30 46.67
CA PRO A 15 23.45 -16.06 46.55
C PRO A 15 22.81 -15.72 47.91
N ALA A 16 21.99 -14.67 47.94
CA ALA A 16 21.22 -14.27 49.10
C ALA A 16 19.81 -14.90 49.10
N THR A 17 19.38 -15.23 50.32
CA THR A 17 18.21 -15.95 50.80
C THR A 17 16.84 -15.37 50.42
N ALA A 18 15.84 -16.27 50.42
CA ALA A 18 14.42 -16.04 50.19
C ALA A 18 13.84 -14.90 51.06
N GLY A 19 13.18 -13.95 50.40
CA GLY A 19 12.33 -12.91 50.98
C GLY A 19 10.90 -13.01 50.45
N ASP A 20 9.96 -12.59 51.27
CA ASP A 20 8.49 -12.76 51.23
C ASP A 20 7.76 -12.63 49.88
N PRO A 21 6.57 -13.26 49.72
CA PRO A 21 5.78 -13.17 48.51
C PRO A 21 5.28 -11.73 48.26
N PRO A 22 5.22 -11.28 47.00
CA PRO A 22 4.71 -9.96 46.66
C PRO A 22 3.22 -9.82 47.02
N PRO A 23 2.75 -8.62 47.41
CA PRO A 23 1.34 -8.39 47.69
C PRO A 23 0.48 -8.67 46.46
N PRO A 24 -0.74 -9.21 46.62
CA PRO A 24 -1.63 -9.48 45.50
C PRO A 24 -1.98 -8.17 44.76
N PRO A 25 -2.09 -8.20 43.43
CA PRO A 25 -2.46 -7.03 42.65
C PRO A 25 -3.87 -6.55 43.07
N PRO A 26 -4.12 -5.23 43.09
CA PRO A 26 -5.42 -4.70 43.46
C PRO A 26 -6.49 -5.22 42.49
N THR A 27 -7.49 -5.88 43.05
CA THR A 27 -8.72 -6.31 42.38
C THR A 27 -9.42 -5.09 41.78
N ARG A 28 -9.43 -5.00 40.46
CA ARG A 28 -10.25 -4.02 39.73
C ARG A 28 -11.71 -4.45 39.77
N SER A 29 -12.40 -4.16 40.87
CA SER A 29 -13.86 -4.10 40.91
C SER A 29 -14.32 -2.69 40.55
N GLY A 30 -15.04 -2.54 39.45
CA GLY A 30 -15.87 -1.35 39.18
C GLY A 30 -15.54 -0.60 37.90
N GLY A 31 -16.53 -0.59 37.00
CA GLY A 31 -16.61 0.36 35.89
C GLY A 31 -16.57 -0.28 34.51
N PHE A 32 -17.68 -0.91 34.08
CA PHE A 32 -17.98 -1.01 32.65
C PHE A 32 -18.26 0.41 32.15
N LEU A 33 -17.19 1.16 31.83
CA LEU A 33 -17.32 2.36 31.02
C LEU A 33 -17.97 1.91 29.70
N PRO A 34 -19.14 2.45 29.31
CA PRO A 34 -19.71 2.13 28.01
C PRO A 34 -18.68 2.55 26.96
N THR A 35 -18.15 1.58 26.22
CA THR A 35 -17.30 1.89 25.07
C THR A 35 -18.11 2.85 24.18
N PRO A 36 -17.55 4.00 23.77
CA PRO A 36 -18.30 4.98 23.00
C PRO A 36 -18.93 4.28 21.79
N ARG A 37 -20.26 4.30 21.74
CA ARG A 37 -21.07 3.70 20.68
C ARG A 37 -20.50 4.20 19.36
N ARG A 38 -19.91 3.29 18.58
CA ARG A 38 -19.28 3.67 17.31
C ARG A 38 -20.38 4.23 16.40
N PRO A 39 -20.13 5.33 15.68
CA PRO A 39 -21.11 5.94 14.79
C PRO A 39 -21.67 4.87 13.85
N GLY A 40 -23.00 4.78 13.81
CA GLY A 40 -23.72 3.75 13.07
C GLY A 40 -23.51 3.90 11.58
N ILE A 41 -23.40 5.15 11.11
CA ILE A 41 -23.28 5.51 9.70
C ILE A 41 -22.08 6.43 9.49
N ARG A 42 -21.36 6.19 8.39
CA ARG A 42 -20.24 7.03 7.97
C ARG A 42 -20.44 7.46 6.55
N VAL A 43 -20.38 8.76 6.32
CA VAL A 43 -20.49 9.36 5.00
C VAL A 43 -19.14 10.00 4.65
N THR A 44 -18.63 9.73 3.47
CA THR A 44 -17.44 10.38 2.93
C THR A 44 -17.80 10.93 1.56
N THR A 45 -17.50 12.20 1.36
CA THR A 45 -17.64 12.88 0.08
C THR A 45 -16.26 13.37 -0.34
N GLU A 46 -15.92 13.16 -1.60
CA GLU A 46 -14.69 13.63 -2.21
C GLU A 46 -15.02 14.33 -3.52
N PHE A 47 -14.50 15.53 -3.72
CA PHE A 47 -14.63 16.28 -4.96
C PHE A 47 -13.27 16.35 -5.64
N ASP A 48 -13.26 16.12 -6.95
CA ASP A 48 -12.09 16.30 -7.81
C ASP A 48 -12.40 17.34 -8.89
N SER A 49 -11.66 18.44 -8.92
CA SER A 49 -11.88 19.51 -9.89
C SER A 49 -11.43 19.12 -11.30
N ASP A 50 -10.47 18.20 -11.43
CA ASP A 50 -9.92 17.80 -12.73
C ASP A 50 -11.00 17.07 -13.55
N SER A 51 -11.68 16.11 -12.93
CA SER A 51 -12.78 15.37 -13.55
C SER A 51 -14.16 16.01 -13.33
N CYS A 52 -14.26 17.06 -12.50
CA CYS A 52 -15.52 17.69 -12.09
C CYS A 52 -16.57 16.69 -11.52
N ILE A 53 -16.09 15.67 -10.79
CA ILE A 53 -16.93 14.59 -10.25
C ILE A 53 -16.87 14.60 -8.72
N PHE A 54 -18.01 14.30 -8.10
CA PHE A 54 -18.12 13.97 -6.69
C PHE A 54 -18.15 12.46 -6.51
N PHE A 55 -17.30 11.95 -5.64
CA PHE A 55 -17.32 10.59 -5.14
C PHE A 55 -18.00 10.53 -3.77
N HIS A 56 -19.07 9.76 -3.67
CA HIS A 56 -19.76 9.52 -2.41
C HIS A 56 -19.54 8.10 -1.92
N ARG A 57 -19.35 7.96 -0.60
CA ARG A 57 -19.27 6.68 0.08
C ARG A 57 -20.01 6.72 1.39
N ILE A 58 -21.07 5.94 1.48
CA ILE A 58 -21.84 5.72 2.71
C ILE A 58 -21.48 4.32 3.21
N SER A 59 -21.26 4.16 4.51
CA SER A 59 -21.09 2.82 5.08
C SER A 59 -21.58 2.72 6.52
N CYS A 60 -22.24 1.62 6.82
CA CYS A 60 -22.66 1.26 8.16
C CYS A 60 -22.09 -0.10 8.54
N LYS A 61 -21.96 -0.33 9.85
CA LYS A 61 -21.62 -1.66 10.37
C LYS A 61 -22.92 -2.34 10.81
N LEU A 62 -23.02 -3.63 10.52
CA LEU A 62 -24.15 -4.48 10.87
C LEU A 62 -23.70 -5.55 11.87
N PHE A 63 -24.65 -6.10 12.63
CA PHE A 63 -24.45 -7.23 13.54
C PHE A 63 -23.22 -7.06 14.46
N ASP A 64 -23.19 -6.00 15.27
CA ASP A 64 -22.07 -5.69 16.18
C ASP A 64 -20.68 -5.65 15.53
N SER A 65 -20.61 -5.17 14.29
CA SER A 65 -19.40 -5.11 13.45
C SER A 65 -18.96 -6.41 12.79
N LEU A 66 -19.79 -7.46 12.78
CA LEU A 66 -19.50 -8.69 12.04
C LEU A 66 -19.59 -8.49 10.52
N ALA A 67 -20.42 -7.55 10.07
CA ALA A 67 -20.52 -7.17 8.67
C ALA A 67 -20.51 -5.65 8.47
N LYS A 68 -20.26 -5.24 7.24
CA LYS A 68 -20.26 -3.85 6.80
C LYS A 68 -21.01 -3.73 5.49
N LEU A 69 -22.00 -2.85 5.46
CA LEU A 69 -22.64 -2.41 4.23
C LEU A 69 -21.97 -1.12 3.77
N LYS A 70 -21.71 -1.01 2.46
CA LYS A 70 -21.11 0.16 1.83
C LYS A 70 -21.87 0.45 0.53
N LEU A 71 -22.34 1.68 0.37
CA LEU A 71 -22.81 2.23 -0.89
C LEU A 71 -21.75 3.23 -1.38
N SER A 72 -21.39 3.18 -2.66
CA SER A 72 -20.61 4.21 -3.32
C SER A 72 -21.20 4.54 -4.68
N PHE A 73 -21.06 5.79 -5.10
CA PHE A 73 -21.52 6.26 -6.40
C PHE A 73 -20.78 7.55 -6.73
N HIS A 74 -20.76 7.88 -8.02
CA HIS A 74 -20.28 9.15 -8.52
C HIS A 74 -21.46 10.04 -8.88
N ASN A 75 -21.28 11.36 -8.83
CA ASN A 75 -22.17 12.27 -9.54
C ASN A 75 -21.40 13.44 -10.15
N ASN A 76 -21.89 13.90 -11.30
CA ASN A 76 -21.34 15.06 -11.97
C ASN A 76 -21.95 16.38 -11.44
N ASN A 77 -21.54 17.50 -12.04
CA ASN A 77 -22.04 18.84 -11.74
C ASN A 77 -23.53 19.06 -12.08
N LYS A 78 -24.15 18.18 -12.87
CA LYS A 78 -25.60 18.19 -13.17
C LYS A 78 -26.41 17.34 -12.19
N GLY A 79 -25.74 16.62 -11.28
CA GLY A 79 -26.38 15.69 -10.35
C GLY A 79 -26.71 14.33 -10.95
N GLU A 80 -26.24 14.03 -12.17
CA GLU A 80 -26.39 12.70 -12.78
C GLU A 80 -25.47 11.72 -12.04
N ILE A 81 -26.01 10.56 -11.69
CA ILE A 81 -25.33 9.53 -10.91
C ILE A 81 -24.72 8.48 -11.86
N SER A 82 -23.48 8.06 -11.60
CA SER A 82 -22.82 6.98 -12.33
C SER A 82 -22.08 6.03 -11.38
N GLU A 83 -21.79 4.82 -11.87
CA GLU A 83 -21.09 3.76 -11.15
C GLU A 83 -21.65 3.46 -9.73
N PRO A 84 -22.98 3.33 -9.54
CA PRO A 84 -23.55 2.94 -8.25
C PRO A 84 -23.15 1.53 -7.86
N GLN A 85 -22.43 1.41 -6.74
CA GLN A 85 -21.91 0.15 -6.21
C GLN A 85 -22.39 -0.11 -4.78
N LEU A 86 -22.98 -1.27 -4.56
CA LEU A 86 -23.37 -1.78 -3.24
C LEU A 86 -22.43 -2.91 -2.83
N ALA A 87 -21.88 -2.85 -1.62
CA ALA A 87 -21.00 -3.90 -1.11
C ALA A 87 -21.38 -4.32 0.31
N LEU A 88 -21.48 -5.63 0.52
CA LEU A 88 -21.62 -6.27 1.83
C LEU A 88 -20.34 -7.05 2.11
N THR A 89 -19.63 -6.68 3.18
CA THR A 89 -18.35 -7.31 3.53
C THR A 89 -18.41 -7.85 4.96
N SER A 90 -18.11 -9.13 5.13
CA SER A 90 -17.92 -9.81 6.40
C SER A 90 -16.49 -10.36 6.50
N LYS A 91 -16.19 -11.13 7.56
CA LYS A 91 -14.88 -11.79 7.72
C LYS A 91 -14.59 -12.82 6.62
N HIS A 92 -15.60 -13.59 6.22
CA HIS A 92 -15.44 -14.76 5.35
C HIS A 92 -16.08 -14.61 3.97
N LEU A 93 -16.99 -13.67 3.82
CA LEU A 93 -17.74 -13.43 2.58
C LEU A 93 -17.78 -11.94 2.27
N SER A 94 -17.50 -11.58 1.03
CA SER A 94 -17.74 -10.24 0.49
C SER A 94 -18.51 -10.33 -0.82
N LEU A 95 -19.60 -9.57 -0.89
CA LEU A 95 -20.41 -9.37 -2.09
C LEU A 95 -20.24 -7.93 -2.55
N HIS A 96 -19.93 -7.74 -3.82
CA HIS A 96 -19.89 -6.46 -4.49
C HIS A 96 -20.88 -6.50 -5.64
N TYR A 97 -21.87 -5.62 -5.63
CA TYR A 97 -22.89 -5.52 -6.65
C TYR A 97 -22.74 -4.18 -7.37
N ASP A 98 -22.54 -4.25 -8.68
CA ASP A 98 -22.57 -3.11 -9.56
C ASP A 98 -23.99 -2.97 -10.11
N LEU A 99 -24.66 -1.87 -9.77
CA LEU A 99 -26.06 -1.65 -10.17
C LEU A 99 -26.18 -1.29 -11.65
N GLU A 100 -25.15 -0.69 -12.25
CA GLU A 100 -25.14 -0.27 -13.65
C GLU A 100 -24.92 -1.47 -14.56
N GLU A 101 -23.93 -2.30 -14.22
CA GLU A 101 -23.66 -3.54 -14.96
C GLU A 101 -24.61 -4.70 -14.63
N GLN A 102 -25.43 -4.56 -13.58
CA GLN A 102 -26.25 -5.64 -13.02
C GLN A 102 -25.43 -6.89 -12.72
N ASN A 103 -24.19 -6.70 -12.27
CA ASN A 103 -23.25 -7.78 -12.01
C ASN A 103 -22.93 -7.91 -10.52
N ALA A 104 -22.79 -9.14 -10.06
CA ALA A 104 -22.36 -9.46 -8.72
C ALA A 104 -20.97 -10.13 -8.75
N PHE A 105 -20.07 -9.60 -7.93
CA PHE A 105 -18.77 -10.19 -7.67
C PHE A 105 -18.72 -10.71 -6.23
N VAL A 106 -18.59 -12.01 -6.09
CA VAL A 106 -18.60 -12.73 -4.82
C VAL A 106 -17.19 -13.17 -4.48
N LYS A 107 -16.74 -12.92 -3.24
CA LYS A 107 -15.51 -13.52 -2.72
C LYS A 107 -15.77 -14.23 -1.41
N ALA A 108 -15.16 -15.39 -1.24
CA ALA A 108 -15.22 -16.17 -0.02
C ALA A 108 -13.80 -16.57 0.42
N SER A 109 -13.58 -16.65 1.73
CA SER A 109 -12.30 -17.05 2.33
C SER A 109 -12.53 -17.81 3.62
N PHE A 110 -12.03 -19.04 3.68
CA PHE A 110 -12.20 -19.95 4.81
C PHE A 110 -10.88 -20.59 5.21
N ASP A 111 -10.64 -20.68 6.51
CA ASP A 111 -9.49 -21.41 7.05
C ASP A 111 -9.92 -22.88 7.22
N VAL A 112 -9.33 -23.77 6.43
CA VAL A 112 -9.66 -25.21 6.42
C VAL A 112 -8.85 -25.95 7.49
N ALA A 113 -7.62 -25.49 7.74
CA ALA A 113 -6.74 -25.97 8.80
C ALA A 113 -5.87 -24.80 9.31
N PRO A 114 -5.16 -24.93 10.45
CA PRO A 114 -4.34 -23.84 11.01
C PRO A 114 -3.33 -23.20 10.06
N CYS A 115 -2.85 -23.95 9.06
CA CYS A 115 -1.88 -23.51 8.06
C CYS A 115 -2.44 -23.56 6.62
N LEU A 116 -3.75 -23.72 6.44
CA LEU A 116 -4.36 -23.91 5.12
C LEU A 116 -5.63 -23.05 4.98
N GLN A 117 -5.61 -22.15 4.00
CA GLN A 117 -6.71 -21.25 3.68
C GLN A 117 -7.19 -21.48 2.24
N LEU A 118 -8.50 -21.54 2.06
CA LEU A 118 -9.15 -21.60 0.76
C LEU A 118 -9.84 -20.27 0.45
N ARG A 119 -9.64 -19.77 -0.77
CA ARG A 119 -10.24 -18.54 -1.29
C ARG A 119 -10.95 -18.84 -2.60
N ALA A 120 -12.08 -18.20 -2.80
CA ALA A 120 -12.80 -18.23 -4.06
C ALA A 120 -13.26 -16.82 -4.40
N ALA A 121 -13.15 -16.44 -5.67
CA ALA A 121 -13.72 -15.24 -6.23
C ALA A 121 -14.50 -15.60 -7.49
N HIS A 122 -15.69 -15.02 -7.69
CA HIS A 122 -16.55 -15.34 -8.81
C HIS A 122 -17.32 -14.11 -9.30
N ASP A 123 -17.22 -13.86 -10.60
CA ASP A 123 -18.01 -12.90 -11.36
C ASP A 123 -19.22 -13.62 -11.96
N VAL A 124 -20.41 -13.23 -11.48
CA VAL A 124 -21.65 -13.94 -11.80
C VAL A 124 -22.07 -13.73 -13.25
N LYS A 125 -21.95 -12.50 -13.78
CA LYS A 125 -22.37 -12.17 -15.15
C LYS A 125 -21.39 -12.76 -16.17
N ALA A 126 -20.09 -12.69 -15.91
CA ALA A 126 -19.07 -13.27 -16.79
C ALA A 126 -18.97 -14.80 -16.67
N GLN A 127 -19.58 -15.41 -15.65
CA GLN A 127 -19.45 -16.83 -15.32
C GLN A 127 -17.99 -17.26 -15.16
N GLN A 128 -17.15 -16.35 -14.69
CA GLN A 128 -15.71 -16.55 -14.54
C GLN A 128 -15.30 -16.31 -13.09
N GLY A 129 -14.25 -16.97 -12.64
CA GLY A 129 -13.79 -16.88 -11.27
C GLY A 129 -12.39 -17.43 -11.08
N GLU A 130 -11.94 -17.42 -9.84
CA GLU A 130 -10.66 -17.97 -9.42
C GLU A 130 -10.85 -18.68 -8.08
N VAL A 131 -10.30 -19.88 -7.95
CA VAL A 131 -10.17 -20.59 -6.68
C VAL A 131 -8.70 -20.67 -6.35
N ALA A 132 -8.35 -20.37 -5.11
CA ALA A 132 -6.98 -20.40 -4.62
C ALA A 132 -6.88 -21.14 -3.29
N MET A 133 -5.80 -21.91 -3.14
CA MET A 133 -5.40 -22.58 -1.91
C MET A 133 -4.08 -21.98 -1.45
N VAL A 134 -4.02 -21.53 -0.19
CA VAL A 134 -2.82 -20.93 0.42
C VAL A 134 -2.40 -21.77 1.61
N ALA A 135 -1.19 -22.32 1.56
CA ALA A 135 -0.58 -23.10 2.63
C ALA A 135 0.61 -22.34 3.26
N ASP A 136 0.65 -22.30 4.59
CA ASP A 136 1.80 -21.85 5.38
C ASP A 136 2.72 -23.05 5.65
N LEU A 137 3.94 -23.04 5.09
CA LEU A 137 4.80 -24.24 5.06
C LEU A 137 5.76 -24.37 6.26
N ALA A 138 6.36 -23.25 6.68
CA ALA A 138 7.37 -23.21 7.74
C ALA A 138 7.28 -21.88 8.52
N GLY A 139 6.09 -21.60 9.06
CA GLY A 139 5.75 -20.32 9.69
C GLY A 139 5.21 -19.29 8.68
N PRO A 140 4.80 -18.09 9.14
CA PRO A 140 4.07 -17.12 8.32
C PRO A 140 4.90 -16.51 7.18
N ALA A 141 6.20 -16.76 7.15
CA ALA A 141 7.10 -16.18 6.16
C ALA A 141 7.27 -17.03 4.89
N TYR A 142 6.92 -18.32 4.94
CA TYR A 142 6.95 -19.23 3.79
C TYR A 142 5.53 -19.65 3.41
N LYS A 143 5.07 -19.25 2.23
CA LYS A 143 3.71 -19.53 1.75
C LYS A 143 3.74 -20.13 0.36
N LEU A 144 2.94 -21.16 0.15
CA LEU A 144 2.64 -21.69 -1.17
C LEU A 144 1.18 -21.37 -1.50
N GLU A 145 0.95 -20.73 -2.64
CA GLU A 145 -0.38 -20.39 -3.16
C GLU A 145 -0.55 -21.07 -4.51
N LEU A 146 -1.58 -21.90 -4.63
CA LEU A 146 -2.01 -22.51 -5.89
C LEU A 146 -3.35 -21.89 -6.27
N SER A 147 -3.46 -21.31 -7.46
CA SER A 147 -4.71 -20.72 -7.94
C SER A 147 -5.07 -21.16 -9.34
N SER A 148 -6.37 -21.26 -9.62
CA SER A 148 -6.91 -21.71 -10.90
C SER A 148 -8.15 -20.91 -11.26
N ALA A 149 -8.29 -20.60 -12.55
CA ALA A 149 -9.52 -20.02 -13.08
C ALA A 149 -10.69 -21.01 -12.99
N VAL A 150 -11.92 -20.49 -12.95
CA VAL A 150 -13.17 -21.25 -12.99
C VAL A 150 -14.08 -20.60 -14.06
N PRO A 151 -14.47 -21.29 -15.14
CA PRO A 151 -14.08 -22.67 -15.48
C PRO A 151 -12.57 -22.80 -15.69
N SER A 152 -12.04 -24.00 -15.47
CA SER A 152 -10.61 -24.25 -15.56
C SER A 152 -10.10 -23.99 -16.96
N VAL A 153 -9.14 -23.07 -17.10
CA VAL A 153 -8.43 -22.78 -18.34
C VAL A 153 -6.95 -22.95 -18.05
N GLY A 154 -6.34 -23.96 -18.67
CA GLY A 154 -4.90 -24.20 -18.55
C GLY A 154 -4.47 -24.81 -17.20
N LEU A 155 -3.18 -24.67 -16.92
CA LEU A 155 -2.53 -25.11 -15.68
C LEU A 155 -2.74 -24.09 -14.55
N PRO A 156 -2.82 -24.55 -13.29
CA PRO A 156 -2.93 -23.66 -12.15
C PRO A 156 -1.65 -22.82 -11.99
N ARG A 157 -1.84 -21.55 -11.60
CA ARG A 157 -0.75 -20.67 -11.18
C ARG A 157 -0.22 -21.10 -9.82
N ALA A 158 1.09 -21.28 -9.71
CA ALA A 158 1.76 -21.55 -8.45
C ALA A 158 2.60 -20.36 -8.02
N THR A 159 2.46 -19.91 -6.78
CA THR A 159 3.24 -18.81 -6.19
C THR A 159 3.88 -19.30 -4.89
N PHE A 160 5.21 -19.26 -4.84
CA PHE A 160 5.97 -19.53 -3.63
C PHE A 160 6.55 -18.23 -3.07
N ARG A 161 6.13 -17.84 -1.86
CA ARG A 161 6.62 -16.66 -1.15
C ARG A 161 7.54 -17.07 -0.02
N PHE A 162 8.63 -16.34 0.16
CA PHE A 162 9.62 -16.54 1.21
C PHE A 162 10.09 -15.17 1.76
N PRO A 163 10.80 -15.08 2.90
CA PRO A 163 11.09 -13.80 3.56
C PRO A 163 11.74 -12.73 2.67
N LEU A 164 12.52 -13.19 1.69
CA LEU A 164 13.35 -12.37 0.82
C LEU A 164 12.83 -12.30 -0.61
N GLY A 165 11.65 -12.84 -0.92
CA GLY A 165 11.20 -12.89 -2.29
C GLY A 165 9.96 -13.70 -2.58
N GLU A 166 9.65 -13.80 -3.85
CA GLU A 166 8.60 -14.68 -4.37
C GLU A 166 8.98 -15.18 -5.76
N VAL A 167 8.49 -16.38 -6.09
CA VAL A 167 8.56 -16.99 -7.41
C VAL A 167 7.14 -17.38 -7.82
N ILE A 168 6.77 -17.05 -9.04
CA ILE A 168 5.47 -17.29 -9.65
C ILE A 168 5.71 -18.13 -10.91
N LEU A 169 5.00 -19.23 -11.02
CA LEU A 169 4.92 -20.08 -12.20
C LEU A 169 3.49 -20.01 -12.72
N GLU A 170 3.31 -19.53 -13.95
CA GLU A 170 2.00 -19.44 -14.58
C GLU A 170 2.10 -19.73 -16.08
N GLU A 171 1.05 -20.33 -16.62
CA GLU A 171 0.91 -20.55 -18.07
C GLU A 171 0.46 -19.24 -18.72
N LYS A 172 1.16 -18.82 -19.77
CA LYS A 172 0.80 -17.66 -20.60
C LYS A 172 0.49 -18.11 -22.01
N GLU A 173 -0.58 -17.56 -22.58
CA GLU A 173 -0.85 -17.65 -24.01
C GLU A 173 -0.14 -16.46 -24.68
N GLU A 174 0.87 -16.76 -25.52
CA GLU A 174 1.51 -15.79 -26.41
C GLU A 174 0.89 -15.90 -27.81
N GLU A 175 0.84 -14.78 -28.53
CA GLU A 175 0.19 -14.69 -29.85
C GLU A 175 0.76 -15.66 -30.90
N GLU A 176 2.04 -16.06 -30.75
CA GLU A 176 2.75 -16.93 -31.71
C GLU A 176 2.99 -18.36 -31.21
N VAL A 177 3.01 -18.61 -29.89
CA VAL A 177 3.29 -19.92 -29.29
C VAL A 177 2.12 -20.38 -28.44
N LYS A 178 1.60 -21.58 -28.74
CA LYS A 178 0.53 -22.22 -27.98
C LYS A 178 1.04 -22.57 -26.58
N ARG A 179 0.69 -21.74 -25.59
CA ARG A 179 0.82 -21.93 -24.14
C ARG A 179 2.25 -22.25 -23.66
N MET A 180 2.95 -21.23 -23.16
CA MET A 180 4.28 -21.38 -22.57
C MET A 180 4.22 -21.21 -21.05
N LEU A 181 4.99 -22.02 -20.32
CA LEU A 181 5.18 -21.84 -18.88
C LEU A 181 6.10 -20.64 -18.64
N SER A 182 5.58 -19.61 -17.99
CA SER A 182 6.34 -18.42 -17.61
C SER A 182 6.77 -18.50 -16.15
N VAL A 183 8.01 -18.08 -15.88
CA VAL A 183 8.57 -17.97 -14.53
C VAL A 183 8.81 -16.50 -14.25
N ASN A 184 8.19 -15.98 -13.20
CA ASN A 184 8.39 -14.62 -12.73
C ASN A 184 8.89 -14.66 -11.28
N GLY A 185 9.63 -13.67 -10.83
CA GLY A 185 10.07 -13.65 -9.45
C GLY A 185 10.79 -12.40 -9.02
N ILE A 186 10.88 -12.22 -7.72
CA ILE A 186 11.66 -11.15 -7.10
C ILE A 186 12.45 -11.73 -5.93
N LEU A 187 13.74 -11.39 -5.88
CA LEU A 187 14.66 -11.75 -4.83
C LEU A 187 15.29 -10.48 -4.25
N LYS A 188 15.39 -10.40 -2.93
CA LYS A 188 15.99 -9.30 -2.19
C LYS A 188 17.10 -9.84 -1.30
N GLY A 189 18.22 -9.13 -1.23
CA GLY A 189 19.34 -9.50 -0.38
C GLY A 189 20.03 -8.28 0.19
N HIS A 190 20.51 -8.39 1.42
CA HIS A 190 21.39 -7.37 1.99
C HIS A 190 22.79 -7.55 1.41
N VAL A 191 23.33 -6.48 0.83
CA VAL A 191 24.69 -6.43 0.28
C VAL A 191 25.30 -5.12 0.76
N LEU A 192 26.46 -5.19 1.41
CA LEU A 192 27.09 -4.03 2.07
C LEU A 192 26.11 -3.33 3.02
N LYS A 193 25.94 -2.00 2.88
CA LYS A 193 25.00 -1.18 3.65
C LYS A 193 23.65 -0.95 2.94
N GLY A 194 23.35 -1.73 1.91
CA GLY A 194 22.14 -1.57 1.11
C GLY A 194 21.39 -2.87 0.88
N VAL A 195 20.32 -2.77 0.09
CA VAL A 195 19.49 -3.89 -0.34
C VAL A 195 19.58 -4.01 -1.86
N CYS A 196 20.03 -5.16 -2.33
CA CYS A 196 19.94 -5.55 -3.74
C CYS A 196 18.59 -6.22 -3.98
N THR A 197 17.93 -5.87 -5.08
CA THR A 197 16.68 -6.47 -5.55
C THR A 197 16.89 -6.92 -6.98
N ALA A 198 16.64 -8.21 -7.25
CA ALA A 198 16.56 -8.76 -8.59
C ALA A 198 15.11 -9.11 -8.87
N GLN A 199 14.52 -8.54 -9.91
CA GLN A 199 13.15 -8.80 -10.33
C GLN A 199 13.18 -9.31 -11.76
N TYR A 200 12.77 -10.56 -11.96
CA TYR A 200 12.59 -11.16 -13.27
C TYR A 200 11.10 -11.21 -13.61
N LYS A 201 10.73 -10.60 -14.73
CA LYS A 201 9.35 -10.59 -15.21
C LYS A 201 9.34 -10.54 -16.73
N ASP A 202 8.62 -11.46 -17.36
CA ASP A 202 8.38 -11.46 -18.81
C ASP A 202 9.70 -11.28 -19.59
N GLU A 203 10.66 -12.16 -19.30
CA GLU A 203 12.01 -12.18 -19.87
C GLU A 203 12.91 -10.98 -19.53
N ASN A 204 12.39 -10.00 -18.79
CA ASN A 204 13.16 -8.83 -18.36
C ASN A 204 13.68 -9.00 -16.93
N LEU A 205 14.97 -8.77 -16.74
CA LEU A 205 15.62 -8.77 -15.43
C LEU A 205 15.95 -7.34 -15.00
N ASN A 206 15.24 -6.81 -14.00
CA ASN A 206 15.56 -5.55 -13.35
C ASN A 206 16.40 -5.79 -12.10
N LEU A 207 17.62 -5.24 -12.09
CA LEU A 207 18.50 -5.23 -10.94
C LEU A 207 18.50 -3.84 -10.33
N ARG A 208 18.25 -3.76 -9.03
CA ARG A 208 18.18 -2.50 -8.30
C ARG A 208 18.91 -2.59 -6.97
N TYR A 209 19.84 -1.69 -6.73
CA TYR A 209 20.45 -1.52 -5.42
C TYR A 209 19.82 -0.33 -4.71
N SER A 210 19.66 -0.41 -3.39
CA SER A 210 19.12 0.68 -2.57
C SER A 210 19.97 0.82 -1.32
N TYR A 211 20.87 1.80 -1.34
CA TYR A 211 21.52 2.31 -0.13
C TYR A 211 20.65 3.40 0.47
N LYS A 212 20.50 3.40 1.80
CA LYS A 212 19.77 4.44 2.53
C LYS A 212 20.35 4.63 3.92
N ASP A 213 20.65 5.87 4.27
CA ASP A 213 20.94 6.30 5.63
C ASP A 213 19.91 7.36 6.09
N GLU A 214 20.22 8.07 7.18
CA GLU A 214 19.34 9.09 7.75
C GLU A 214 19.14 10.30 6.82
N GLN A 215 20.16 10.66 6.04
CA GLN A 215 20.16 11.88 5.25
C GLN A 215 20.01 11.63 3.75
N MET A 216 20.33 10.44 3.24
CA MET A 216 20.30 10.18 1.81
C MET A 216 19.89 8.75 1.44
N ALA A 217 19.44 8.61 0.20
CA ALA A 217 19.29 7.31 -0.45
C ALA A 217 19.88 7.37 -1.86
N LEU A 218 20.60 6.32 -2.23
CA LEU A 218 21.20 6.11 -3.55
C LEU A 218 20.63 4.82 -4.12
N ILE A 219 20.02 4.93 -5.30
CA ILE A 219 19.22 3.85 -5.88
C ILE A 219 19.54 3.69 -7.37
N PRO A 220 20.69 3.09 -7.73
CA PRO A 220 20.96 2.70 -9.10
C PRO A 220 20.12 1.47 -9.48
N SER A 221 19.72 1.41 -10.75
CA SER A 221 19.04 0.27 -11.34
C SER A 221 19.42 0.08 -12.80
N ILE A 222 19.48 -1.18 -13.22
CA ILE A 222 19.68 -1.59 -14.61
C ILE A 222 18.61 -2.61 -15.00
N SER A 223 18.07 -2.50 -16.20
CA SER A 223 17.17 -3.49 -16.80
C SER A 223 17.91 -4.27 -17.89
N LEU A 224 17.79 -5.59 -17.90
CA LEU A 224 18.35 -6.50 -18.90
C LEU A 224 17.19 -7.21 -19.64
N PRO A 225 17.32 -7.49 -20.95
CA PRO A 225 18.53 -7.33 -21.77
C PRO A 225 18.74 -5.92 -22.35
N SER A 226 17.81 -4.98 -22.13
CA SER A 226 17.88 -3.63 -22.71
C SER A 226 19.11 -2.82 -22.29
N ASN A 227 19.80 -3.24 -21.23
CA ASN A 227 20.88 -2.53 -20.55
C ASN A 227 20.48 -1.14 -20.05
N ALA A 228 19.17 -0.89 -19.89
CA ALA A 228 18.68 0.43 -19.58
C ALA A 228 19.05 0.83 -18.16
N LEU A 229 19.83 1.89 -18.01
CA LEU A 229 20.40 2.33 -16.73
C LEU A 229 19.64 3.53 -16.19
N SER A 230 19.35 3.52 -14.88
CA SER A 230 18.77 4.67 -14.19
C SER A 230 19.33 4.82 -12.78
N PHE A 231 19.23 6.03 -12.27
CA PHE A 231 19.72 6.40 -10.96
C PHE A 231 18.72 7.31 -10.24
N ALA A 232 18.33 6.91 -9.05
CA ALA A 232 17.56 7.75 -8.15
C ALA A 232 18.39 8.18 -6.94
N PHE A 233 18.31 9.47 -6.61
CA PHE A 233 18.92 10.07 -5.44
C PHE A 233 17.86 10.73 -4.59
N LYS A 234 17.97 10.59 -3.26
CA LYS A 234 17.11 11.30 -2.31
C LYS A 234 18.00 11.94 -1.27
N ARG A 235 17.80 13.22 -0.97
CA ARG A 235 18.49 13.95 0.09
C ARG A 235 17.48 14.55 1.05
N GLN A 236 17.71 14.35 2.33
CA GLN A 236 17.01 15.00 3.41
C GLN A 236 17.92 16.10 3.96
N PHE A 237 17.45 17.35 3.91
CA PHE A 237 18.20 18.50 4.42
C PHE A 237 17.87 18.81 5.88
N GLY A 238 16.75 18.28 6.36
CA GLY A 238 16.29 18.38 7.74
C GLY A 238 15.05 17.51 7.96
N PRO A 239 14.41 17.57 9.12
CA PRO A 239 13.22 16.76 9.41
C PRO A 239 12.04 17.01 8.44
N SER A 240 11.97 18.22 7.89
CA SER A 240 10.88 18.67 7.03
C SER A 240 11.18 18.58 5.53
N ASP A 241 12.46 18.70 5.17
CA ASP A 241 12.90 18.99 3.80
C ASP A 241 13.52 17.80 3.13
N LYS A 242 13.00 17.47 1.94
CA LYS A 242 13.50 16.36 1.14
C LYS A 242 13.50 16.71 -0.35
N LEU A 243 14.64 16.51 -0.99
CA LEU A 243 14.77 16.46 -2.44
C LEU A 243 14.83 15.01 -2.90
N SER A 244 14.15 14.71 -4.00
CA SER A 244 14.26 13.45 -4.73
C SER A 244 14.60 13.79 -6.18
N TYR A 245 15.56 13.09 -6.75
CA TYR A 245 15.99 13.21 -8.12
C TYR A 245 16.01 11.82 -8.75
N TRP A 246 15.65 11.72 -10.02
CA TRP A 246 15.74 10.51 -10.81
C TRP A 246 16.23 10.86 -12.20
N TYR A 247 17.07 10.00 -12.77
CA TYR A 247 17.66 10.15 -14.09
C TYR A 247 17.72 8.79 -14.80
N ASN A 248 17.36 8.77 -16.06
CA ASN A 248 17.49 7.63 -16.97
C ASN A 248 18.59 7.96 -18.00
N PHE A 249 19.59 7.10 -18.10
CA PHE A 249 20.76 7.32 -18.94
C PHE A 249 20.49 7.07 -20.43
N ASP A 250 19.49 6.26 -20.77
CA ASP A 250 19.18 5.92 -22.16
C ASP A 250 18.30 6.99 -22.80
N SER A 251 17.25 7.43 -22.09
CA SER A 251 16.32 8.43 -22.60
C SER A 251 16.76 9.87 -22.30
N ASN A 252 17.74 10.07 -21.42
CA ASN A 252 18.09 11.37 -20.82
C ASN A 252 16.95 12.02 -20.03
N TYR A 253 15.86 11.30 -19.75
CA TYR A 253 14.78 11.82 -18.92
C TYR A 253 15.20 11.86 -17.46
N TRP A 254 14.80 12.94 -16.81
CA TRP A 254 14.99 13.20 -15.40
C TRP A 254 13.76 13.83 -14.77
N SER A 255 13.64 13.63 -13.46
CA SER A 255 12.66 14.33 -12.63
C SER A 255 13.27 14.75 -11.31
N ALA A 256 12.82 15.90 -10.81
CA ALA A 256 13.22 16.43 -9.52
C ALA A 256 11.97 16.81 -8.73
N VAL A 257 11.92 16.40 -7.45
CA VAL A 257 10.80 16.69 -6.56
C VAL A 257 11.34 17.15 -5.22
N TYR A 258 11.03 18.39 -4.87
CA TYR A 258 11.20 18.92 -3.54
C TYR A 258 9.92 18.73 -2.72
N LYS A 259 10.10 18.45 -1.44
CA LYS A 259 9.03 18.28 -0.47
C LYS A 259 9.41 18.97 0.82
N HIS A 260 8.50 19.79 1.30
CA HIS A 260 8.58 20.42 2.61
C HIS A 260 7.36 20.02 3.45
N LYS A 261 7.57 19.60 4.69
CA LYS A 261 6.50 19.33 5.66
C LYS A 261 6.44 20.43 6.70
N VAL A 262 5.24 20.95 6.95
CA VAL A 262 4.97 21.87 8.05
C VAL A 262 4.15 21.13 9.11
N GLY A 263 4.80 20.74 10.19
CA GLY A 263 4.19 19.90 11.22
C GLY A 263 3.72 18.54 10.66
N LYS A 264 2.57 18.06 11.16
CA LYS A 264 2.00 16.76 10.78
C LYS A 264 1.00 16.85 9.63
N ASP A 265 0.28 17.97 9.54
CA ASP A 265 -0.91 18.08 8.71
C ASP A 265 -0.69 18.86 7.42
N PHE A 266 0.42 19.57 7.27
CA PHE A 266 0.67 20.37 6.08
C PHE A 266 1.90 19.91 5.31
N LYS A 267 1.79 19.92 4.00
CA LYS A 267 2.87 19.51 3.11
C LYS A 267 2.82 20.29 1.82
N PHE A 268 3.97 20.83 1.46
CA PHE A 268 4.24 21.40 0.16
C PHE A 268 5.11 20.44 -0.65
N LYS A 269 4.82 20.32 -1.94
CA LYS A 269 5.70 19.66 -2.90
C LYS A 269 5.77 20.49 -4.15
N ALA A 270 6.94 20.54 -4.76
CA ALA A 270 7.11 21.06 -6.11
C ALA A 270 8.03 20.13 -6.87
N GLY A 271 7.81 19.99 -8.17
CA GLY A 271 8.64 19.15 -8.99
C GLY A 271 8.56 19.49 -10.46
N TYR A 272 9.46 18.86 -11.20
CA TYR A 272 9.52 18.90 -12.64
C TYR A 272 9.81 17.51 -13.16
N ASP A 273 9.16 17.15 -14.25
CA ASP A 273 9.37 15.91 -14.97
C ASP A 273 9.64 16.23 -16.45
N SER A 274 10.81 15.82 -16.93
CA SER A 274 11.26 16.13 -18.30
C SER A 274 10.68 15.20 -19.37
N GLU A 275 10.19 14.02 -19.00
CA GLU A 275 9.55 13.11 -19.96
C GLU A 275 8.22 13.71 -20.44
N VAL A 276 7.43 14.21 -19.49
CA VAL A 276 6.16 14.92 -19.77
C VAL A 276 6.31 16.43 -19.88
N ARG A 277 7.53 16.96 -19.68
CA ARG A 277 7.87 18.39 -19.74
C ARG A 277 6.94 19.26 -18.90
N LEU A 278 6.71 18.86 -17.65
CA LEU A 278 5.70 19.43 -16.78
C LEU A 278 6.29 19.86 -15.43
N GLY A 279 6.15 21.15 -15.11
CA GLY A 279 6.35 21.67 -13.77
C GLY A 279 5.06 21.56 -12.96
N TRP A 280 5.17 21.23 -11.67
CA TRP A 280 4.01 21.20 -10.79
C TRP A 280 4.35 21.61 -9.36
N ALA A 281 3.35 22.14 -8.67
CA ALA A 281 3.40 22.43 -7.24
C ALA A 281 2.11 21.96 -6.58
N SER A 282 2.18 21.43 -5.36
CA SER A 282 1.01 21.03 -4.61
C SER A 282 1.11 21.40 -3.14
N LEU A 283 -0.02 21.85 -2.59
CA LEU A 283 -0.22 22.12 -1.18
C LEU A 283 -1.26 21.15 -0.64
N TRP A 284 -0.94 20.52 0.49
CA TRP A 284 -1.80 19.57 1.18
C TRP A 284 -2.13 20.09 2.57
N ALA A 285 -3.42 20.03 2.92
CA ALA A 285 -3.93 20.18 4.28
C ALA A 285 -4.57 18.86 4.73
N GLY A 286 -4.10 18.34 5.86
CA GLY A 286 -4.29 16.96 6.29
C GLY A 286 -3.21 16.02 5.71
N ASP A 287 -2.73 15.08 6.53
CA ASP A 287 -1.68 14.14 6.11
C ASP A 287 -2.05 13.38 4.82
N GLU A 288 -1.22 13.54 3.78
CA GLU A 288 -1.32 12.89 2.46
C GLU A 288 -1.56 11.38 2.56
N ALA A 289 -0.79 10.67 3.39
CA ALA A 289 -0.94 9.22 3.60
C ALA A 289 -1.96 8.89 4.71
N GLY A 290 -2.39 9.90 5.44
CA GLY A 290 -3.32 9.80 6.55
C GLY A 290 -4.76 9.58 6.10
N LYS A 291 -5.53 8.96 7.00
CA LYS A 291 -6.98 8.78 6.82
C LYS A 291 -7.67 10.09 7.13
N ALA A 292 -8.70 10.48 6.35
CA ALA A 292 -9.48 11.69 6.64
C ALA A 292 -9.98 11.74 8.10
N LYS A 293 -10.27 10.58 8.72
CA LYS A 293 -10.67 10.47 10.13
C LYS A 293 -9.70 11.08 11.16
N THR A 294 -8.41 11.13 10.83
CA THR A 294 -7.35 11.63 11.72
C THR A 294 -6.86 13.02 11.31
N ALA A 295 -7.37 13.56 10.20
CA ALA A 295 -7.05 14.90 9.76
C ALA A 295 -7.89 15.93 10.55
N PRO A 296 -7.40 17.16 10.72
CA PRO A 296 -8.17 18.25 11.31
C PRO A 296 -9.55 18.38 10.64
N MET A 297 -10.60 18.55 11.45
CA MET A 297 -12.00 18.61 11.00
C MET A 297 -12.47 17.40 10.16
N LYS A 298 -11.78 16.26 10.21
CA LYS A 298 -12.02 15.09 9.36
C LYS A 298 -12.01 15.40 7.85
N MET A 299 -11.19 16.37 7.45
CA MET A 299 -11.13 16.90 6.09
C MET A 299 -9.69 16.86 5.56
N LYS A 300 -9.54 16.57 4.26
CA LYS A 300 -8.28 16.69 3.53
C LYS A 300 -8.50 17.57 2.31
N VAL A 301 -7.56 18.45 2.05
CA VAL A 301 -7.59 19.34 0.90
C VAL A 301 -6.23 19.26 0.20
N GLN A 302 -6.27 19.20 -1.12
CA GLN A 302 -5.11 19.30 -1.97
C GLN A 302 -5.37 20.42 -2.98
N PHE A 303 -4.38 21.28 -3.17
CA PHE A 303 -4.30 22.18 -4.32
C PHE A 303 -3.09 21.76 -5.14
N MET A 304 -3.21 21.75 -6.47
CA MET A 304 -2.14 21.42 -7.39
C MET A 304 -2.14 22.40 -8.55
N LEU A 305 -1.00 23.02 -8.83
CA LEU A 305 -0.74 23.80 -10.02
C LEU A 305 0.12 22.94 -10.95
N GLN A 306 -0.27 22.84 -12.21
CA GLN A 306 0.50 22.22 -13.29
C GLN A 306 0.80 23.29 -14.35
N VAL A 307 2.05 23.32 -14.80
CA VAL A 307 2.57 24.30 -15.77
C VAL A 307 3.37 23.53 -16.83
N PRO A 308 2.80 23.29 -18.02
CA PRO A 308 3.54 22.70 -19.13
C PRO A 308 4.71 23.59 -19.54
N GLN A 309 5.86 22.99 -19.87
CA GLN A 309 7.06 23.71 -20.28
C GLN A 309 6.83 24.47 -21.60
N ASP A 310 6.11 23.85 -22.53
CA ASP A 310 5.91 24.35 -23.90
C ASP A 310 4.79 25.37 -24.02
N ASP A 311 3.84 25.35 -23.09
CA ASP A 311 2.68 26.24 -23.13
C ASP A 311 2.24 26.62 -21.72
N ILE A 312 2.76 27.74 -21.25
CA ILE A 312 2.40 28.29 -19.94
C ILE A 312 0.91 28.68 -19.91
N LYS A 313 0.27 28.97 -21.05
CA LYS A 313 -1.14 29.37 -21.08
C LYS A 313 -2.09 28.21 -20.80
N SER A 314 -1.66 26.97 -21.00
CA SER A 314 -2.40 25.76 -20.59
C SER A 314 -2.12 25.34 -19.14
N SER A 315 -1.56 26.24 -18.32
CA SER A 315 -1.44 26.00 -16.87
C SER A 315 -2.80 25.72 -16.24
N ALA A 316 -2.88 24.68 -15.41
CA ALA A 316 -4.10 24.25 -14.77
C ALA A 316 -3.96 24.25 -13.24
N MET A 317 -4.97 24.76 -12.56
CA MET A 317 -5.10 24.65 -11.11
C MET A 317 -6.18 23.63 -10.77
N MET A 318 -5.78 22.54 -10.14
CA MET A 318 -6.68 21.50 -9.65
C MET A 318 -6.77 21.55 -8.13
N PHE A 319 -7.90 21.14 -7.60
CA PHE A 319 -8.09 20.92 -6.18
C PHE A 319 -8.94 19.70 -5.92
N ARG A 320 -8.59 18.99 -4.85
CA ARG A 320 -9.31 17.82 -4.38
C ARG A 320 -9.67 18.01 -2.92
N VAL A 321 -10.94 17.84 -2.60
CA VAL A 321 -11.47 18.03 -1.24
C VAL A 321 -12.14 16.75 -0.80
N LYS A 322 -11.70 16.18 0.33
CA LYS A 322 -12.29 14.98 0.92
C LYS A 322 -12.76 15.26 2.33
N LYS A 323 -14.05 15.06 2.58
CA LYS A 323 -14.68 15.26 3.88
C LYS A 323 -15.31 13.97 4.39
N ARG A 324 -15.11 13.68 5.68
CA ARG A 324 -15.79 12.58 6.37
C ARG A 324 -16.72 13.10 7.46
N TRP A 325 -17.91 12.52 7.50
CA TRP A 325 -18.94 12.70 8.51
C TRP A 325 -19.16 11.37 9.23
N ASP A 326 -19.21 11.41 10.55
CA ASP A 326 -19.51 10.27 11.41
C ASP A 326 -20.83 10.58 12.10
N ILE A 327 -21.87 9.81 11.79
CA ILE A 327 -23.26 9.98 12.22
C ILE A 327 -23.64 8.81 13.14
#